data_AF-A0A8T9QA98-F1
#
_entry.id   AF-A0A8T9QA98-F1
#
_cell.length_a   1.000
_cell.length_b   1.000
_cell.length_c   1.000
_cell.angle_alpha   90.00
_cell.angle_beta   90.00
_cell.angle_gamma   90.00
#
_symmetry.space_group_name_H-M   'P 1'
#
loop_
_entity.id
_entity.type
_entity.pdbx_description
1 polymer ?
#
loop_
_entity_poly.entity_id
_entity_poly.type
_entity_poly.pdbx_seq_one_letter_code
_entity_poly.pdbx_strand_id
1 'polypeptide(L)'
;MKLQDLLLTPIYLAIFYGIAYGVRGKVTNAFTRRYFIPALTAKFVGAIALGLVYQFYYGGGDTFNYTRHVDIIYRAFGESPVAAIKLIFSHGEFDPVTAPYTGTMYWYKSATEFFVIRIAAVASLLSFNTYSVMALMFAGLSFSGMWAMYLTFIRAYPLLYKRFATAVFFLPSVYFWGRVS
;
A
#
# COMPACT_ATOMS: atom_id res chain seq x y z
N MET A 1 -11.37 -12.35 2.29
CA MET A 1 -10.28 -13.10 1.65
C MET A 1 -10.84 -14.07 0.64
N LYS A 2 -10.52 -13.87 -0.64
CA LYS A 2 -10.82 -14.83 -1.71
C LYS A 2 -9.72 -15.91 -1.70
N LEU A 3 -10.00 -17.08 -2.28
CA LEU A 3 -8.99 -18.14 -2.46
C LEU A 3 -7.73 -17.63 -3.19
N GLN A 4 -7.89 -16.61 -4.03
CA GLN A 4 -6.83 -15.88 -4.72
C GLN A 4 -5.84 -15.20 -3.76
N ASP A 5 -6.28 -14.67 -2.62
CA ASP A 5 -5.39 -14.07 -1.62
C ASP A 5 -4.43 -15.12 -1.05
N LEU A 6 -4.87 -16.37 -0.87
CA LEU A 6 -4.06 -17.44 -0.26
C LEU A 6 -2.91 -17.90 -1.17
N LEU A 7 -3.11 -17.86 -2.49
CA LEU A 7 -2.11 -18.28 -3.48
C LEU A 7 -1.21 -17.13 -3.94
N LEU A 8 -1.77 -15.95 -4.19
CA LEU A 8 -1.01 -14.81 -4.72
C LEU A 8 -0.13 -14.14 -3.65
N THR A 9 -0.60 -14.05 -2.41
CA THR A 9 0.15 -13.41 -1.32
C THR A 9 1.54 -14.01 -1.09
N PRO A 10 1.74 -15.35 -0.99
CA PRO A 10 3.08 -15.91 -0.82
C PRO A 10 3.98 -15.69 -2.03
N ILE A 11 3.44 -15.72 -3.25
CA ILE A 11 4.20 -15.43 -4.47
C ILE A 11 4.70 -13.98 -4.47
N TYR A 12 3.80 -13.03 -4.19
CA TYR A 12 4.16 -11.62 -4.11
C TYR A 12 5.11 -11.32 -2.97
N LEU A 13 4.96 -11.97 -1.81
CA LEU A 13 5.93 -11.89 -0.71
C LEU A 13 7.32 -12.34 -1.18
N ALA A 14 7.42 -13.46 -1.91
CA ALA A 14 8.68 -13.93 -2.46
C ALA A 14 9.30 -12.91 -3.42
N ILE A 15 8.50 -12.30 -4.29
CA ILE A 15 8.94 -11.22 -5.21
C ILE A 15 9.44 -10.01 -4.41
N PHE A 16 8.68 -9.54 -3.41
CA PHE A 16 9.08 -8.39 -2.59
C PHE A 16 10.35 -8.66 -1.80
N TYR A 17 10.51 -9.85 -1.23
CA TYR A 17 11.75 -10.23 -0.58
C TYR A 17 12.91 -10.33 -1.58
N GLY A 18 12.70 -10.89 -2.78
CA GLY A 18 13.70 -10.92 -3.84
C GLY A 18 14.21 -9.52 -4.21
N ILE A 19 13.29 -8.59 -4.44
CA ILE A 19 13.61 -7.17 -4.67
C ILE A 19 14.34 -6.58 -3.46
N ALA A 20 13.85 -6.83 -2.25
CA ALA A 20 14.46 -6.32 -1.02
C ALA A 20 15.90 -6.81 -0.85
N TYR A 21 16.19 -8.09 -1.10
CA TYR A 21 17.55 -8.63 -1.04
C TYR A 21 18.46 -8.05 -2.13
N GLY A 22 17.94 -7.81 -3.34
CA GLY A 22 18.68 -7.17 -4.42
C GLY A 22 19.01 -5.69 -4.14
N VAL A 23 18.06 -4.94 -3.57
CA VAL A 23 18.24 -3.52 -3.25
C VAL A 23 19.06 -3.30 -1.97
N ARG A 24 18.97 -4.22 -0.99
CA ARG A 24 19.66 -4.14 0.31
C ARG A 24 21.14 -3.82 0.17
N GLY A 25 21.84 -4.38 -0.82
CA GLY A 25 23.27 -4.11 -1.03
C GLY A 25 23.58 -2.64 -1.37
N LYS A 26 22.65 -1.94 -2.03
CA LYS A 26 22.82 -0.54 -2.48
C LYS A 26 22.36 0.48 -1.45
N VAL A 27 21.39 0.12 -0.60
CA VAL A 27 20.73 1.07 0.33
C VAL A 27 21.13 0.87 1.79
N THR A 28 22.05 -0.06 2.08
CA THR A 28 22.47 -0.37 3.44
C THR A 28 23.99 -0.39 3.59
N ASN A 29 24.46 -0.14 4.82
CA ASN A 29 25.87 -0.20 5.22
C ASN A 29 26.08 -1.36 6.21
N ALA A 30 27.33 -1.67 6.57
CA ALA A 30 27.67 -2.75 7.51
C ALA A 30 26.83 -2.73 8.81
N PHE A 31 26.53 -1.55 9.33
CA PHE A 31 25.74 -1.37 10.56
C PHE A 31 24.21 -1.45 10.35
N THR A 32 23.70 -0.98 9.21
CA THR A 32 22.25 -0.86 8.96
C THR A 32 21.67 -2.08 8.26
N ARG A 33 22.51 -2.85 7.56
CA ARG A 33 22.13 -4.04 6.78
C ARG A 33 21.39 -5.09 7.61
N ARG A 34 21.66 -5.19 8.90
CA ARG A 34 21.00 -6.11 9.83
C ARG A 34 19.54 -5.75 10.15
N TYR A 35 19.15 -4.48 9.97
CA TYR A 35 17.81 -3.98 10.31
C TYR A 35 16.84 -3.98 9.13
N PHE A 36 17.35 -3.92 7.90
CA PHE A 36 16.54 -3.76 6.69
C PHE A 36 15.47 -4.85 6.52
N ILE A 37 15.88 -6.12 6.56
CA ILE A 37 14.95 -7.25 6.37
C ILE A 37 14.01 -7.40 7.58
N PRO A 38 14.46 -7.41 8.85
CA PRO A 38 13.54 -7.47 9.98
C PRO A 38 12.52 -6.34 10.01
N ALA A 39 12.93 -5.11 9.67
CA ALA A 39 12.03 -3.97 9.61
C ALA A 39 11.01 -4.10 8.48
N LEU A 40 11.41 -4.60 7.30
CA LEU A 40 10.50 -4.89 6.20
C LEU A 40 9.52 -6.02 6.57
N THR A 41 10.00 -7.08 7.22
CA THR A 41 9.15 -8.19 7.68
C THR A 41 8.13 -7.69 8.70
N ALA A 42 8.53 -6.88 9.67
CA ALA A 42 7.60 -6.22 10.58
C ALA A 42 6.56 -5.40 9.81
N LYS A 43 6.99 -4.67 8.76
CA LYS A 43 6.10 -3.88 7.89
C LYS A 43 5.08 -4.72 7.10
N PHE A 44 5.44 -5.93 6.68
CA PHE A 44 4.50 -6.81 6.00
C PHE A 44 3.56 -7.53 6.98
N VAL A 45 4.08 -8.00 8.11
CA VAL A 45 3.28 -8.68 9.13
C VAL A 45 2.18 -7.77 9.68
N GLY A 46 2.48 -6.53 10.04
CA GLY A 46 1.43 -5.64 10.53
C GLY A 46 0.47 -5.16 9.45
N ALA A 47 0.87 -5.09 8.18
CA ALA A 47 -0.04 -4.76 7.08
C ALA A 47 -1.07 -5.89 6.87
N ILE A 48 -0.60 -7.14 6.91
CA ILE A 48 -1.46 -8.32 6.86
C ILE A 48 -2.34 -8.39 8.11
N ALA A 49 -1.78 -8.20 9.31
CA ALA A 49 -2.53 -8.23 10.56
C ALA A 49 -3.62 -7.15 10.61
N LEU A 50 -3.31 -5.92 10.17
CA LEU A 50 -4.30 -4.85 10.06
C LEU A 50 -5.42 -5.23 9.09
N GLY A 51 -5.06 -5.76 7.92
CA GLY A 51 -6.05 -6.26 6.95
C GLY A 51 -6.95 -7.35 7.52
N LEU A 52 -6.39 -8.29 8.30
CA LEU A 52 -7.14 -9.33 8.99
C LEU A 52 -8.09 -8.73 10.05
N VAL A 53 -7.62 -7.78 10.87
CA VAL A 53 -8.44 -7.12 11.89
C VAL A 53 -9.59 -6.35 11.24
N TYR A 54 -9.34 -5.56 10.21
CA TYR A 54 -10.41 -4.85 9.49
C TYR A 54 -11.45 -5.83 8.93
N GLN A 55 -10.99 -6.95 8.35
CA GLN A 55 -11.89 -7.92 7.74
C GLN A 55 -12.71 -8.74 8.75
N PHE A 56 -12.08 -9.25 9.81
CA PHE A 56 -12.73 -10.18 10.73
C PHE A 56 -13.36 -9.50 11.95
N TYR A 57 -12.86 -8.33 12.36
CA TYR A 57 -13.31 -7.65 13.57
C TYR A 57 -14.23 -6.47 13.27
N TYR A 58 -13.85 -5.59 12.33
CA TYR A 58 -14.64 -4.38 12.05
C TYR A 58 -15.78 -4.60 11.05
N GLY A 59 -15.69 -5.62 10.18
CA GLY A 59 -16.71 -5.91 9.17
C GLY A 59 -16.94 -4.79 8.15
N GLY A 60 -16.05 -3.79 8.10
CA GLY A 60 -16.18 -2.56 7.32
C GLY A 60 -15.12 -1.51 7.65
N GLY A 61 -15.35 -0.28 7.22
CA GLY A 61 -14.48 0.88 7.44
C GLY A 61 -13.88 1.44 6.15
N ASP A 62 -13.11 2.53 6.29
CA ASP A 62 -12.62 3.27 5.12
C ASP A 62 -11.78 2.43 4.18
N THR A 63 -10.96 1.51 4.71
CA THR A 63 -10.18 0.57 3.90
C THR A 63 -11.05 -0.28 2.97
N PHE A 64 -12.21 -0.74 3.44
CA PHE A 64 -13.15 -1.50 2.60
C PHE A 64 -13.77 -0.63 1.52
N ASN A 65 -14.13 0.59 1.88
CA ASN A 65 -14.67 1.55 0.93
C ASN A 65 -13.66 1.89 -0.16
N TYR A 66 -12.38 2.11 0.19
CA TYR A 66 -11.30 2.29 -0.77
C TYR A 66 -11.20 1.10 -1.73
N THR A 67 -11.19 -0.13 -1.19
CA THR A 67 -11.12 -1.34 -2.04
C THR A 67 -12.35 -1.51 -2.92
N ARG A 68 -13.54 -1.12 -2.46
CA ARG A 68 -14.77 -1.19 -3.24
C ARG A 68 -14.74 -0.22 -4.41
N HIS A 69 -14.26 1.00 -4.20
CA HIS A 69 -14.10 1.97 -5.30
C HIS A 69 -13.03 1.52 -6.30
N VAL A 70 -11.92 0.96 -5.81
CA VAL A 70 -10.89 0.35 -6.64
C VAL A 70 -11.46 -0.79 -7.48
N ASP A 71 -12.31 -1.65 -6.91
CA ASP A 71 -12.95 -2.77 -7.62
C ASP A 71 -13.81 -2.27 -8.80
N ILE A 72 -14.53 -1.16 -8.61
CA ILE A 72 -15.33 -0.57 -9.70
C ILE A 72 -14.41 -0.09 -10.84
N ILE A 73 -13.28 0.57 -10.54
CA ILE A 73 -12.31 0.97 -11.58
C ILE A 73 -11.66 -0.25 -12.22
N TYR A 74 -11.33 -1.29 -11.43
CA TYR A 74 -10.77 -2.54 -11.93
C TYR A 74 -11.72 -3.25 -12.89
N ARG A 75 -13.02 -3.27 -12.61
CA ARG A 75 -14.04 -3.78 -13.53
C ARG A 75 -14.15 -2.94 -14.80
N ALA A 76 -14.07 -1.62 -14.67
CA ALA A 76 -14.04 -0.73 -15.83
C ALA A 76 -12.84 -1.06 -16.75
N PHE A 77 -11.69 -1.48 -16.22
CA PHE A 77 -10.56 -1.90 -17.05
C PHE A 77 -10.87 -3.11 -17.94
N GLY A 78 -11.68 -4.05 -17.47
CA GLY A 78 -12.10 -5.22 -18.25
C GLY A 78 -13.23 -4.94 -19.23
N GLU A 79 -14.16 -4.06 -18.88
CA GLU A 79 -15.35 -3.74 -19.69
C GLU A 79 -15.06 -2.64 -20.74
N SER A 80 -14.39 -1.55 -20.33
CA SER A 80 -14.05 -0.41 -21.18
C SER A 80 -12.74 0.24 -20.70
N PRO A 81 -11.58 -0.16 -21.28
CA PRO A 81 -10.29 0.41 -20.91
C PRO A 81 -10.24 1.95 -21.03
N VAL A 82 -11.00 2.50 -21.98
CA VAL A 82 -11.14 3.96 -22.17
C VAL A 82 -11.82 4.62 -20.96
N ALA A 83 -12.89 4.01 -20.44
CA ALA A 83 -13.56 4.52 -19.24
C ALA A 83 -12.66 4.43 -18.01
N ALA A 84 -11.88 3.35 -17.87
CA ALA A 84 -10.94 3.18 -16.76
C ALA A 84 -9.81 4.22 -16.77
N ILE A 85 -9.20 4.47 -17.93
CA ILE A 85 -8.16 5.50 -18.08
C ILE A 85 -8.75 6.88 -17.75
N LYS A 86 -9.94 7.19 -18.27
CA LYS A 86 -10.64 8.44 -17.95
C LYS A 86 -10.94 8.58 -16.45
N LEU A 87 -11.33 7.51 -15.78
CA LEU A 87 -11.54 7.49 -14.33
C LEU A 87 -10.26 7.80 -13.55
N ILE A 88 -9.11 7.28 -14.00
CA ILE A 88 -7.81 7.55 -13.35
C ILE A 88 -7.39 9.01 -13.49
N PHE A 89 -7.65 9.64 -14.64
CA PHE A 89 -7.27 11.04 -14.86
C PHE A 89 -8.41 12.04 -14.56
N SER A 90 -9.55 11.55 -14.08
CA SER A 90 -10.68 12.39 -13.70
C SER A 90 -10.38 13.23 -12.45
N HIS A 91 -10.97 14.42 -12.42
CA HIS A 91 -10.98 15.34 -11.28
C HIS A 91 -12.33 15.37 -10.55
N GLY A 92 -13.16 14.33 -10.72
CA GLY A 92 -14.52 14.26 -10.16
C GLY A 92 -15.59 14.90 -11.07
N GLU A 93 -15.25 15.15 -12.32
CA GLU A 93 -16.15 15.73 -13.32
C GLU A 93 -17.14 14.70 -13.86
N PHE A 94 -18.29 15.17 -14.33
CA PHE A 94 -19.26 14.31 -15.00
C PHE A 94 -18.81 14.04 -16.44
N ASP A 95 -18.58 12.78 -16.79
CA ASP A 95 -18.33 12.33 -18.15
C ASP A 95 -19.33 11.21 -18.49
N PRO A 96 -20.10 11.29 -19.59
CA PRO A 96 -21.02 10.23 -20.01
C PRO A 96 -20.38 8.84 -20.12
N VAL A 97 -19.08 8.78 -20.44
CA VAL A 97 -18.33 7.52 -20.56
C VAL A 97 -18.06 6.88 -19.20
N THR A 98 -17.90 7.69 -18.15
CA THR A 98 -17.62 7.21 -16.78
C THR A 98 -18.88 7.15 -15.91
N ALA A 99 -19.96 7.81 -16.31
CA ALA A 99 -21.25 7.87 -15.61
C ALA A 99 -21.79 6.51 -15.10
N PRO A 100 -21.68 5.38 -15.85
CA PRO A 100 -22.12 4.07 -15.36
C PRO A 100 -21.36 3.59 -14.12
N TYR A 101 -20.10 4.01 -13.97
CA TYR A 101 -19.22 3.62 -12.87
C TYR A 101 -19.30 4.61 -11.71
N THR A 102 -19.28 5.91 -12.01
CA THR A 102 -19.24 6.98 -11.00
C THR A 102 -20.52 7.08 -10.18
N GLY A 103 -21.67 6.66 -10.72
CA GLY A 103 -22.94 6.64 -9.98
C GLY A 103 -22.94 5.74 -8.74
N THR A 104 -22.04 4.76 -8.66
CA THR A 104 -21.86 3.88 -7.49
C THR A 104 -20.68 4.29 -6.60
N MET A 105 -19.93 5.32 -7.00
CA MET A 105 -18.77 5.83 -6.28
C MET A 105 -19.11 7.08 -5.46
N TYR A 106 -19.54 6.91 -4.22
CA TYR A 106 -19.87 8.05 -3.36
C TYR A 106 -18.67 8.96 -3.04
N TRP A 107 -17.43 8.45 -3.05
CA TRP A 107 -16.20 9.25 -2.93
C TRP A 107 -15.68 9.87 -4.23
N TYR A 108 -16.38 9.72 -5.36
CA TYR A 108 -15.92 10.28 -6.64
C TYR A 108 -15.77 11.81 -6.62
N LYS A 109 -16.65 12.51 -5.88
CA LYS A 109 -16.60 13.97 -5.71
C LYS A 109 -15.67 14.41 -4.60
N SER A 110 -15.13 13.48 -3.81
CA SER A 110 -14.25 13.78 -2.69
C SER A 110 -12.80 13.70 -3.14
N ALA A 111 -12.18 14.85 -3.40
CA ALA A 111 -10.88 14.92 -4.07
C ALA A 111 -9.77 14.14 -3.35
N THR A 112 -9.77 14.15 -2.02
CA THR A 112 -8.77 13.50 -1.18
C THR A 112 -8.85 11.97 -1.27
N GLU A 113 -10.03 11.41 -1.04
CA GLU A 113 -10.30 9.98 -1.08
C GLU A 113 -10.15 9.48 -2.52
N PHE A 114 -10.66 10.23 -3.50
CA PHE A 114 -10.54 9.86 -4.91
C PHE A 114 -9.10 9.84 -5.40
N PHE A 115 -8.22 10.70 -4.88
CA PHE A 115 -6.78 10.63 -5.17
C PHE A 115 -6.18 9.29 -4.72
N VAL A 116 -6.49 8.85 -3.50
CA VAL A 116 -6.03 7.55 -2.97
C VAL A 116 -6.60 6.40 -3.79
N ILE A 117 -7.89 6.46 -4.16
CA ILE A 117 -8.54 5.46 -5.02
C ILE A 117 -7.83 5.34 -6.37
N ARG A 118 -7.45 6.46 -7.00
CA ARG A 118 -6.75 6.44 -8.31
C ARG A 118 -5.41 5.73 -8.24
N ILE A 119 -4.60 6.03 -7.22
CA ILE A 119 -3.31 5.36 -7.00
C ILE A 119 -3.54 3.87 -6.74
N ALA A 120 -4.51 3.54 -5.89
CA ALA A 120 -4.85 2.17 -5.56
C ALA A 120 -5.41 1.40 -6.76
N ALA A 121 -6.12 2.04 -7.68
CA ALA A 121 -6.61 1.42 -8.91
C ALA A 121 -5.49 1.06 -9.89
N VAL A 122 -4.41 1.86 -9.96
CA VAL A 122 -3.22 1.47 -10.73
C VAL A 122 -2.52 0.29 -10.05
N ALA A 123 -2.41 0.31 -8.73
CA ALA A 123 -1.85 -0.82 -7.98
C ALA A 123 -2.70 -2.09 -8.11
N SER A 124 -4.02 -1.97 -8.27
CA SER A 124 -4.92 -3.12 -8.40
C SER A 124 -4.74 -3.89 -9.71
N LEU A 125 -4.32 -3.22 -10.78
CA LEU A 125 -3.94 -3.90 -12.03
C LEU A 125 -2.75 -4.82 -11.84
N LEU A 126 -1.73 -4.34 -11.13
CA LEU A 126 -0.53 -5.13 -10.85
C LEU A 126 -0.82 -6.25 -9.86
N SER A 127 -1.78 -6.06 -8.95
CA SER A 127 -2.12 -7.04 -7.92
C SER A 127 -3.24 -8.01 -8.32
N PHE A 128 -3.75 -7.94 -9.55
CA PHE A 128 -4.95 -8.68 -10.00
C PHE A 128 -6.16 -8.46 -9.07
N ASN A 129 -6.31 -7.24 -8.55
CA ASN A 129 -7.37 -6.83 -7.63
C ASN A 129 -7.41 -7.65 -6.32
N THR A 130 -6.24 -8.09 -5.87
CA THR A 130 -6.05 -8.87 -4.64
C THR A 130 -5.70 -7.93 -3.49
N TYR A 131 -6.57 -7.81 -2.49
CA TYR A 131 -6.41 -6.86 -1.39
C TYR A 131 -5.10 -7.07 -0.62
N SER A 132 -4.77 -8.31 -0.29
CA SER A 132 -3.55 -8.62 0.47
C SER A 132 -2.29 -8.22 -0.29
N VAL A 133 -2.28 -8.40 -1.62
CA VAL A 133 -1.14 -7.99 -2.46
C VAL A 133 -1.04 -6.47 -2.58
N MET A 134 -2.16 -5.76 -2.72
CA MET A 134 -2.17 -4.30 -2.68
C MET A 134 -1.64 -3.77 -1.35
N ALA A 135 -2.08 -4.35 -0.23
CA ALA A 135 -1.59 -3.97 1.09
C ALA A 135 -0.07 -4.16 1.21
N LEU A 136 0.48 -5.24 0.65
CA LEU A 136 1.93 -5.47 0.60
C LEU A 136 2.66 -4.45 -0.30
N MET A 137 2.10 -4.09 -1.46
CA MET A 137 2.64 -3.04 -2.32
C MET A 137 2.73 -1.70 -1.58
N PHE A 138 1.63 -1.27 -0.96
CA PHE A 138 1.59 -0.03 -0.17
C PHE A 138 2.53 -0.09 1.04
N ALA A 139 2.61 -1.24 1.71
CA ALA A 139 3.57 -1.46 2.80
C ALA A 139 5.02 -1.32 2.32
N GLY A 140 5.36 -1.87 1.15
CA GLY A 140 6.69 -1.78 0.55
C GLY A 140 7.04 -0.35 0.14
N LEU A 141 6.11 0.38 -0.49
CA LEU A 141 6.29 1.79 -0.83
C LEU A 141 6.48 2.64 0.44
N SER A 142 5.61 2.47 1.43
CA SER A 142 5.73 3.14 2.74
C SER A 142 7.06 2.83 3.42
N PHE A 143 7.52 1.58 3.37
CA PHE A 143 8.80 1.18 3.93
C PHE A 143 9.98 1.88 3.24
N SER A 144 9.94 2.07 1.92
CA SER A 144 11.00 2.79 1.21
C SER A 144 11.17 4.23 1.71
N GLY A 145 10.05 4.94 1.94
CA GLY A 145 10.04 6.27 2.54
C GLY A 145 10.57 6.29 3.98
N MET A 146 10.12 5.33 4.81
CA MET A 146 10.62 5.18 6.18
C MET A 146 12.13 4.88 6.21
N TRP A 147 12.61 4.06 5.27
CA TRP A 147 14.04 3.75 5.14
C TRP A 147 14.84 4.98 4.72
N ALA A 148 14.37 5.75 3.74
CA ALA A 148 14.99 7.01 3.34
C ALA A 148 15.07 8.00 4.51
N MET A 149 14.00 8.13 5.29
CA MET A 149 13.99 8.95 6.51
C MET A 149 15.01 8.46 7.56
N TYR A 150 15.06 7.14 7.80
CA TYR A 150 16.06 6.54 8.69
C TYR A 150 17.50 6.85 8.23
N LEU A 151 17.77 6.75 6.92
CA LEU A 151 19.07 7.10 6.34
C LEU A 151 19.42 8.57 6.57
N THR A 152 18.44 9.48 6.51
CA THR A 152 18.65 10.90 6.82
C THR A 152 19.00 11.11 8.30
N PHE A 153 18.33 10.43 9.23
CA PHE A 153 18.64 10.55 10.66
C PHE A 153 20.03 10.00 11.03
N ILE A 154 20.43 8.88 10.45
CA ILE A 154 21.79 8.35 10.71
C ILE A 154 22.89 9.19 10.07
N ARG A 155 22.60 9.93 8.99
CA ARG A 155 23.55 10.89 8.42
C ARG A 155 23.78 12.08 9.36
N ALA A 156 22.73 12.54 10.05
CA ALA A 156 22.84 13.60 11.04
C ALA A 156 23.51 13.12 12.35
N TYR A 157 23.13 11.92 12.84
CA TYR A 157 23.60 11.38 14.12
C TYR A 157 23.95 9.89 14.02
N PRO A 158 25.14 9.54 13.49
CA PRO A 158 25.50 8.16 13.16
C PRO A 158 25.62 7.23 14.38
N LEU A 159 26.01 7.76 15.54
CA LEU A 159 26.14 7.00 16.79
C LEU A 159 24.81 6.42 17.29
N LEU A 160 23.68 7.01 16.90
CA LEU A 160 22.34 6.65 17.38
C LEU A 160 21.58 5.68 16.46
N TYR A 161 22.24 5.07 15.46
CA TYR A 161 21.60 4.22 14.46
C TYR A 161 20.70 3.11 15.03
N LYS A 162 21.03 2.56 16.21
CA LYS A 162 20.21 1.53 16.90
C LYS A 162 18.91 2.12 17.46
N ARG A 163 19.00 3.31 18.07
CA ARG A 163 17.84 3.99 18.67
C ARG A 163 16.88 4.45 17.59
N PHE A 164 17.39 5.02 16.49
CA PHE A 164 16.56 5.39 15.35
C PHE A 164 15.93 4.17 14.65
N ALA A 165 16.63 3.04 14.55
CA ALA A 165 16.02 1.84 13.97
C ALA A 165 14.79 1.40 14.79
N THR A 166 14.91 1.42 16.13
CA THR A 166 13.80 1.10 17.03
C THR A 166 12.66 2.11 16.90
N ALA A 167 12.99 3.40 16.90
CA ALA A 167 12.00 4.47 16.82
C ALA A 167 11.25 4.53 15.48
N VAL A 168 11.96 4.31 14.36
CA VAL A 168 11.35 4.43 13.03
C VAL A 168 10.58 3.18 12.65
N PHE A 169 11.11 1.98 12.92
CA PHE A 169 10.54 0.73 12.38
C PHE A 169 9.73 -0.08 13.38
N PHE A 170 9.99 0.06 14.68
CA PHE A 170 9.44 -0.83 15.69
C PHE A 170 8.57 -0.11 16.74
N LEU A 171 8.44 1.23 16.68
CA LEU A 171 7.46 1.94 17.50
C LEU A 171 6.05 1.65 16.98
N PRO A 172 5.15 1.09 17.81
CA PRO A 172 3.79 0.73 17.38
C PRO A 172 3.00 1.96 16.91
N SER A 173 3.19 3.13 17.51
CA SER A 173 2.50 4.35 17.08
C SER A 173 2.87 4.77 15.64
N VAL A 174 4.12 4.57 15.24
CA VAL A 174 4.64 4.99 13.93
C VAL A 174 4.29 3.96 12.85
N TYR A 175 4.26 2.69 13.19
CA TYR A 175 3.99 1.62 12.23
C TYR A 175 2.51 1.17 12.17
N PHE A 176 1.78 1.23 13.28
CA PHE A 176 0.38 0.81 13.42
C PHE A 176 -0.62 1.97 13.35
N TRP A 177 -0.23 3.18 13.81
CA TRP A 177 -1.12 4.34 13.98
C TRP A 177 -0.69 5.60 13.21
N GLY A 178 0.06 5.45 12.12
CA GLY A 178 0.34 6.57 11.20
C GLY A 178 -0.95 7.06 10.54
N ARG A 179 -1.77 7.82 11.28
CA ARG A 179 -2.95 8.51 10.79
C ARG A 179 -2.49 9.61 9.86
N VAL A 180 -2.87 9.51 8.59
CA VAL A 180 -3.02 10.68 7.74
C VAL A 180 -4.25 11.41 8.29
N SER A 181 -4.00 12.48 9.04
CA SER A 181 -4.97 13.55 9.28
C SER A 181 -5.19 14.34 8.01
#